data_AF-A0A7C2WPD8-F1
#
_entry.id   AF-A0A7C2WPD8-F1
#
_cell.length_a   1.000
_cell.length_b   1.000
_cell.length_c   1.000
_cell.angle_alpha   90.00
_cell.angle_beta   90.00
_cell.angle_gamma   90.00
#
_symmetry.space_group_name_H-M   'P 1'
#
loop_
_entity.id
_entity.type
_entity.pdbx_description
1 polymer ?
#
loop_
_entity_poly.entity_id
_entity_poly.type
_entity_poly.pdbx_seq_one_letter_code
_entity_poly.pdbx_strand_id
1 'polypeptide(L)'
;MKLNRWLKNSAFAEKNLSYKLNVIFGLFFLVPVFGLLYFAVKYDILSDEALPYFFIILLVFSLLGFTLLRGIFDRIIGISREVKKHVFSGDQTAEGKGESDELENIADSFAAMERRADSAFSRLERKVSEVSLLKELSDLCYVTLDSEELLHITLERALKLADADIGSVMIFEGRDRDHFVVRATIGLGDRISIGDRVDFAASLARYAVINKSPLVIEDIETDTRFGRINRPQYGT
;
A
#
# COMPACT_ATOMS: atom_id res chain seq x y z
N MET A 1 12.44 49.79 -2.49
CA MET A 1 13.12 48.75 -3.28
C MET A 1 14.54 48.38 -2.83
N LYS A 2 15.26 49.20 -2.02
CA LYS A 2 16.63 48.88 -1.53
C LYS A 2 16.70 47.95 -0.29
N LEU A 3 15.61 47.84 0.48
CA LEU A 3 15.58 47.01 1.70
C LEU A 3 15.66 45.50 1.42
N ASN A 4 15.09 45.07 0.30
CA ASN A 4 15.02 43.64 -0.08
C ASN A 4 16.38 43.08 -0.53
N ARG A 5 17.29 43.94 -1.04
CA ARG A 5 18.67 43.54 -1.38
C ARG A 5 19.59 43.46 -0.16
N TRP A 6 19.33 44.25 0.89
CA TRP A 6 20.11 44.20 2.12
C TRP A 6 19.82 42.95 2.94
N LEU A 7 18.55 42.53 3.03
CA LEU A 7 18.16 41.27 3.66
C LEU A 7 18.74 40.03 2.95
N LYS A 8 18.79 40.04 1.61
CA LYS A 8 19.30 38.92 0.79
C LYS A 8 20.81 38.69 0.88
N ASN A 9 21.60 39.74 1.16
CA ASN A 9 23.07 39.68 1.24
C ASN A 9 23.61 39.63 2.68
N SER A 10 22.73 39.64 3.66
CA SER A 10 23.15 39.64 5.05
C SER A 10 23.51 38.21 5.48
N ALA A 11 24.60 38.03 6.23
CA ALA A 11 25.07 36.79 6.85
C ALA A 11 24.06 36.12 7.82
N PHE A 12 22.80 36.52 7.73
CA PHE A 12 21.63 35.92 8.33
C PHE A 12 21.16 34.72 7.52
N ALA A 13 21.25 34.69 6.18
CA ALA A 13 20.63 33.64 5.37
C ALA A 13 21.03 32.21 5.79
N GLU A 14 22.32 31.98 6.09
CA GLU A 14 22.88 30.69 6.49
C GLU A 14 22.81 30.38 8.00
N LYS A 15 22.41 31.34 8.84
CA LYS A 15 22.36 31.11 10.30
C LYS A 15 21.06 30.43 10.72
N ASN A 16 21.17 29.54 11.71
CA ASN A 16 20.06 28.81 12.31
C ASN A 16 18.89 29.74 12.67
N LEU A 17 17.66 29.25 12.49
CA LEU A 17 16.43 30.02 12.72
C LEU A 17 16.41 30.69 14.11
N SER A 18 16.95 30.00 15.13
CA SER A 18 17.12 30.53 16.49
C SER A 18 17.95 31.82 16.54
N TYR A 19 19.02 31.92 15.74
CA TYR A 19 19.84 33.13 15.67
C TYR A 19 19.07 34.30 15.05
N LYS A 20 18.35 34.05 13.95
CA LYS A 20 17.52 35.08 13.28
C LYS A 20 16.47 35.62 14.24
N LEU A 21 15.77 34.72 14.94
CA LEU A 21 14.74 35.09 15.90
C LEU A 21 15.30 35.87 17.08
N ASN A 22 16.41 35.43 17.68
CA ASN A 22 17.04 36.15 18.79
C ASN A 22 17.46 37.58 18.40
N VAL A 23 17.94 37.77 17.16
CA VAL A 23 18.25 39.12 16.67
C VAL A 23 16.99 39.96 16.45
N ILE A 24 15.92 39.40 15.87
CA ILE A 24 14.65 40.11 15.68
C ILE A 24 14.05 40.52 17.02
N PHE A 25 14.01 39.62 18.01
CA PHE A 25 13.47 39.94 19.33
C PHE A 25 14.35 40.93 20.10
N GLY A 26 15.68 40.81 20.01
CA GLY A 26 16.58 41.79 20.60
C GLY A 26 16.40 43.18 20.00
N LEU A 27 16.19 43.26 18.68
CA LEU A 27 15.89 44.51 17.99
C LEU A 27 14.53 45.09 18.42
N PHE A 28 13.51 44.24 18.57
CA PHE A 28 12.18 44.64 19.01
C PHE A 28 12.15 45.20 20.44
N PHE A 29 13.07 44.76 21.31
CA PHE A 29 13.24 45.30 22.66
C PHE A 29 14.06 46.60 22.67
N LEU A 30 15.12 46.69 21.86
CA LEU A 30 15.99 47.86 21.79
C LEU A 30 15.27 49.13 21.33
N VAL A 31 14.34 49.01 20.37
CA VAL A 31 13.59 50.17 19.83
C VAL A 31 12.78 50.91 20.91
N PRO A 32 11.90 50.26 21.70
CA PRO A 32 11.21 50.91 22.80
C PRO A 32 12.17 51.47 23.83
N VAL A 33 13.23 50.74 24.21
CA VAL A 33 14.22 51.23 25.19
C VAL A 33 14.86 52.53 24.72
N PHE A 34 15.36 52.59 23.48
CA PHE A 34 15.95 53.81 22.93
C PHE A 34 14.94 54.94 22.77
N GLY A 35 13.70 54.63 22.38
CA GLY A 35 12.61 55.61 22.28
C GLY A 35 12.34 56.28 23.62
N LEU A 36 12.26 55.48 24.69
CA LEU A 36 12.08 55.98 26.06
C LEU A 36 13.26 56.81 26.53
N LEU A 37 14.48 56.37 26.24
CA LEU A 37 15.71 57.08 26.59
C LEU A 37 15.76 58.46 25.90
N TYR A 38 15.36 58.52 24.63
CA TYR A 38 15.23 59.77 23.88
C TYR A 38 14.17 60.70 24.50
N PHE A 39 12.99 60.17 24.85
CA PHE A 39 11.94 60.94 25.52
C PHE A 39 12.40 61.47 26.87
N ALA A 40 13.11 60.66 27.66
CA ALA A 40 13.63 61.02 28.98
C ALA A 40 14.56 62.25 28.91
N VAL A 41 15.47 62.28 27.93
CA VAL A 41 16.41 63.41 27.74
C VAL A 41 15.74 64.64 27.14
N LYS A 42 14.82 64.46 26.18
CA LYS A 42 14.25 65.58 25.42
C LYS A 42 13.16 66.36 26.17
N TYR A 43 12.39 65.68 27.02
CA TYR A 43 11.23 66.25 27.70
C TYR A 43 11.43 66.45 29.21
N ASP A 44 12.67 66.32 29.69
CA ASP A 44 13.05 66.46 31.11
C ASP A 44 12.18 65.61 32.07
N ILE A 45 11.77 64.43 31.60
CA ILE A 45 10.78 63.57 32.25
C ILE A 45 11.28 63.04 33.61
N LEU A 46 12.59 63.10 33.83
CA LEU A 46 13.25 62.72 35.08
C LEU A 46 12.95 63.69 36.24
N SER A 47 12.40 64.88 35.95
CA SER A 47 12.01 65.87 36.95
C SER A 47 10.59 65.67 37.49
N ASP A 48 9.77 64.84 36.84
CA ASP A 48 8.41 64.48 37.26
C ASP A 48 8.46 63.31 38.26
N GLU A 49 7.64 63.36 39.30
CA GLU A 49 7.63 62.36 40.38
C GLU A 49 6.99 61.02 39.96
N ALA A 50 6.07 61.01 38.98
CA ALA A 50 5.30 59.82 38.62
C ALA A 50 5.78 59.13 37.33
N LEU A 51 6.19 59.91 36.32
CA LEU A 51 6.57 59.39 34.99
C LEU A 51 7.76 58.40 34.98
N PRO A 52 8.85 58.60 35.76
CA PRO A 52 9.97 57.66 35.79
C PRO A 52 9.57 56.25 36.24
N TYR A 53 8.69 56.15 37.24
CA TYR A 53 8.18 54.86 37.72
C TYR A 53 7.37 54.13 36.65
N PHE A 54 6.55 54.85 35.87
CA PHE A 54 5.82 54.26 34.76
C PHE A 54 6.75 53.65 33.70
N PHE A 55 7.83 54.35 33.34
CA PHE A 55 8.80 53.82 32.37
C PHE A 55 9.57 52.61 32.90
N ILE A 56 9.95 52.60 34.18
CA ILE A 56 10.59 51.42 34.79
C ILE A 56 9.66 50.22 34.74
N ILE A 57 8.39 50.38 35.12
CA ILE A 57 7.39 49.31 35.06
C ILE A 57 7.22 48.82 33.62
N LEU A 58 7.10 49.74 32.66
CA LEU A 58 6.95 49.39 31.24
C LEU A 58 8.17 48.62 30.70
N LEU A 59 9.39 49.00 31.11
CA LEU A 59 10.62 48.33 30.70
C LEU A 59 10.72 46.92 31.33
N VAL A 60 10.34 46.76 32.60
CA VAL A 60 10.26 45.46 33.28
C VAL A 60 9.24 44.54 32.60
N PHE A 61 8.04 45.04 32.29
CA PHE A 61 7.02 44.28 31.56
C PHE A 61 7.49 43.90 30.16
N SER A 62 8.16 44.81 29.46
CA SER A 62 8.73 44.54 28.14
C SER A 62 9.81 43.45 28.19
N LEU A 63 10.67 43.48 29.23
CA LEU A 63 11.71 42.48 29.43
C LEU A 63 11.11 41.10 29.75
N LEU A 64 10.12 41.04 30.64
CA LEU A 64 9.37 39.83 30.95
C LEU A 64 8.71 39.24 29.69
N GLY A 65 8.02 40.08 28.91
CA GLY A 65 7.40 39.66 27.65
C GLY A 65 8.42 39.08 26.66
N PHE A 66 9.58 39.72 26.53
CA PHE A 66 10.68 39.20 25.71
C PHE A 66 11.15 37.82 26.18
N THR A 67 11.36 37.63 27.49
CA THR A 67 11.82 36.34 28.03
C THR A 67 10.82 35.21 27.79
N LEU A 68 9.52 35.46 27.98
CA LEU A 68 8.46 34.50 27.73
C LEU A 68 8.39 34.11 26.25
N LEU A 69 8.40 35.10 25.36
CA LEU A 69 8.32 34.88 23.92
C LEU A 69 9.54 34.08 23.42
N ARG A 70 10.74 34.41 23.92
CA ARG A 70 11.96 33.68 23.60
C ARG A 70 11.89 32.22 24.06
N GLY A 71 11.36 31.97 25.26
CA GLY A 71 11.16 30.62 25.79
C GLY A 71 10.26 29.75 24.90
N ILE A 72 9.14 30.29 24.42
CA ILE A 72 8.21 29.58 23.52
C ILE A 72 8.92 29.21 22.21
N PHE A 73 9.65 30.14 21.61
CA PHE A 73 10.33 29.88 20.35
C PHE A 73 11.46 28.86 20.47
N ASP A 74 12.23 28.92 21.56
CA ASP A 74 13.30 27.95 21.79
C ASP A 74 12.72 26.52 21.95
N ARG A 75 11.54 26.36 22.58
CA ARG A 75 10.81 25.08 22.62
C ARG A 75 10.38 24.60 21.23
N ILE A 76 9.76 25.46 20.42
CA ILE A 76 9.34 25.13 19.03
C ILE A 76 10.52 24.62 18.20
N ILE A 77 11.68 25.27 18.33
CA ILE A 77 12.90 24.88 17.61
C ILE A 77 13.46 23.56 18.13
N GLY A 78 13.36 23.29 19.44
CA GLY A 78 13.75 22.03 20.05
C GLY A 78 12.95 20.86 19.48
N ILE A 79 11.62 20.99 19.48
CA ILE A 79 10.70 19.97 18.95
C ILE A 79 10.95 19.71 17.47
N SER A 80 11.14 20.76 16.66
CA SER A 80 11.46 20.61 15.23
C SER A 80 12.75 19.80 15.01
N ARG A 81 13.75 19.93 15.90
CA ARG A 81 14.97 19.14 15.84
C ARG A 81 14.76 17.70 16.30
N GLU A 82 13.97 17.49 17.33
CA GLU A 82 13.68 16.16 17.86
C GLU A 82 12.86 15.32 16.88
N VAL A 83 11.84 15.91 16.23
CA VAL A 83 11.09 15.28 15.13
C VAL A 83 12.04 14.86 14.01
N LYS A 84 12.94 15.76 13.59
CA LYS A 84 13.94 15.42 12.57
C LYS A 84 14.83 14.26 13.04
N LYS A 85 15.24 14.24 14.31
CA LYS A 85 16.15 13.22 14.85
C LYS A 85 15.49 11.84 14.96
N HIS A 86 14.25 11.75 15.46
CA HIS A 86 13.51 10.49 15.55
C HIS A 86 13.13 9.91 14.17
N VAL A 87 12.96 10.75 13.15
CA VAL A 87 12.73 10.28 11.77
C VAL A 87 13.98 9.58 11.20
N PHE A 88 15.18 10.03 11.56
CA PHE A 88 16.43 9.44 11.02
C PHE A 88 17.11 8.44 11.95
N SER A 89 16.77 8.44 13.24
CA SER A 89 17.37 7.60 14.26
C SER A 89 16.23 6.84 14.93
N GLY A 90 15.95 5.62 14.46
CA GLY A 90 14.86 4.77 14.93
C GLY A 90 15.01 4.26 16.38
N ASP A 91 15.62 5.04 17.26
CA ASP A 91 15.87 4.69 18.64
C ASP A 91 14.82 5.34 19.55
N GLN A 92 14.12 4.49 20.29
CA GLN A 92 13.06 4.85 21.23
C GLN A 92 13.60 4.69 22.64
N THR A 93 14.13 5.77 23.21
CA THR A 93 14.20 5.90 24.66
C THR A 93 14.02 7.35 25.06
N ALA A 94 12.85 7.68 25.60
CA ALA A 94 12.70 8.76 26.56
C ALA A 94 11.43 8.52 27.40
N GLU A 95 11.61 7.88 28.55
CA GLU A 95 10.75 8.09 29.70
C GLU A 95 10.96 9.52 30.21
N GLY A 96 9.88 10.25 30.51
CA GLY A 96 9.98 11.58 31.10
C GLY A 96 8.62 12.21 31.38
N LYS A 97 8.05 11.89 32.55
CA LYS A 97 6.89 12.59 33.11
C LYS A 97 7.19 14.08 33.31
N GLY A 98 6.39 14.93 32.69
CA GLY A 98 6.25 16.36 32.98
C GLY A 98 4.99 16.87 32.30
N GLU A 99 4.24 17.78 32.93
CA GLU A 99 2.99 18.36 32.42
C GLU A 99 3.02 18.60 30.91
N SER A 100 2.08 17.96 30.23
CA SER A 100 1.98 17.80 28.78
C SER A 100 2.11 19.13 28.04
N ASP A 101 3.26 19.36 27.41
CA ASP A 101 3.43 20.44 26.43
C ASP A 101 2.64 20.05 25.17
N GLU A 102 1.59 20.80 24.84
CA GLU A 102 0.69 20.46 23.72
C GLU A 102 1.44 20.36 22.39
N LEU A 103 2.57 21.07 22.27
CA LEU A 103 3.44 21.03 21.09
C LEU A 103 4.19 19.70 20.95
N GLU A 104 4.57 19.05 22.05
CA GLU A 104 5.24 17.75 22.05
C GLU A 104 4.26 16.65 21.61
N ASN A 105 3.03 16.67 22.14
CA ASN A 105 1.96 15.77 21.70
C ASN A 105 1.62 15.91 20.20
N ILE A 106 1.65 17.13 19.66
CA ILE A 106 1.43 17.37 18.23
C ILE A 106 2.58 16.77 17.42
N ALA A 107 3.83 16.95 17.86
CA ALA A 107 5.00 16.40 17.19
C ALA A 107 4.97 14.87 17.14
N ASP A 108 4.63 14.23 18.25
CA ASP A 108 4.49 12.77 18.33
C ASP A 108 3.38 12.25 17.42
N SER A 109 2.25 12.97 17.39
CA SER A 109 1.13 12.65 16.49
C SER A 109 1.51 12.75 15.02
N PHE A 110 2.30 13.77 14.65
CA PHE A 110 2.83 13.92 13.29
C PHE A 110 3.79 12.78 12.93
N ALA A 111 4.73 12.43 13.82
CA ALA A 111 5.67 11.34 13.59
C ALA A 111 4.97 9.96 13.49
N ALA A 112 3.90 9.75 14.25
CA ALA A 112 3.06 8.55 14.15
C ALA A 112 2.30 8.51 12.82
N MET A 113 1.77 9.65 12.37
CA MET A 113 1.05 9.77 11.10
C MET A 113 1.96 9.51 9.90
N GLU A 114 3.19 10.02 9.92
CA GLU A 114 4.19 9.79 8.87
C GLU A 114 4.53 8.29 8.74
N ARG A 115 4.80 7.61 9.85
CA ARG A 115 5.05 6.16 9.88
C ARG A 115 3.86 5.36 9.33
N ARG A 116 2.64 5.80 9.64
CA ARG A 116 1.41 5.16 9.17
C ARG A 116 1.19 5.37 7.67
N ALA A 117 1.55 6.54 7.14
CA ALA A 117 1.49 6.84 5.72
C ALA A 117 2.49 5.97 4.94
N ASP A 118 3.74 5.89 5.37
CA ASP A 118 4.79 5.09 4.72
C ASP A 118 4.43 3.59 4.68
N SER A 119 3.92 3.08 5.81
CA SER A 119 3.40 1.72 5.90
C SER A 119 2.19 1.48 4.98
N ALA A 120 1.32 2.47 4.81
CA ALA A 120 0.16 2.38 3.92
C ALA A 120 0.58 2.37 2.45
N PHE A 121 1.55 3.20 2.06
CA PHE A 121 2.11 3.21 0.72
C PHE A 121 2.76 1.86 0.37
N SER A 122 3.59 1.32 1.26
CA SER A 122 4.21 0.00 1.07
C SER A 122 3.17 -1.12 0.89
N ARG A 123 2.07 -1.07 1.66
CA ARG A 123 0.96 -2.05 1.52
C ARG A 123 0.21 -1.88 0.20
N LEU A 124 0.00 -0.64 -0.24
CA LEU A 124 -0.67 -0.35 -1.51
C LEU A 124 0.18 -0.82 -2.69
N GLU A 125 1.49 -0.55 -2.68
CA GLU A 125 2.42 -0.98 -3.72
C GLU A 125 2.44 -2.51 -3.86
N ARG A 126 2.51 -3.23 -2.74
CA ARG A 126 2.39 -4.69 -2.73
C ARG A 126 1.05 -5.16 -3.30
N LYS A 127 -0.07 -4.52 -2.94
CA LYS A 127 -1.40 -4.88 -3.46
C LYS A 127 -1.54 -4.60 -4.95
N VAL A 128 -0.98 -3.51 -5.44
CA VAL A 128 -0.92 -3.19 -6.88
C VAL A 128 -0.13 -4.26 -7.63
N SER A 129 1.02 -4.69 -7.10
CA SER A 129 1.81 -5.77 -7.67
C SER A 129 1.04 -7.10 -7.69
N GLU A 130 0.42 -7.50 -6.57
CA GLU A 130 -0.42 -8.71 -6.49
C GLU A 130 -1.56 -8.69 -7.52
N VAL A 131 -2.24 -7.54 -7.68
CA VAL A 131 -3.32 -7.39 -8.67
C VAL A 131 -2.79 -7.42 -10.11
N SER A 132 -1.62 -6.83 -10.39
CA SER A 132 -0.99 -6.88 -11.71
C SER A 132 -0.65 -8.31 -12.12
N LEU A 133 -0.10 -9.11 -11.19
CA LEU A 133 0.17 -10.52 -11.42
C LEU A 133 -1.10 -11.32 -11.70
N LEU A 134 -2.17 -11.09 -10.92
CA LEU A 134 -3.47 -11.72 -11.18
C LEU A 134 -4.03 -11.33 -12.56
N LYS A 135 -3.86 -10.08 -12.96
CA LYS A 135 -4.25 -9.61 -14.30
C LYS A 135 -3.44 -10.29 -15.39
N GLU A 136 -2.12 -10.36 -15.27
CA GLU A 136 -1.26 -11.06 -16.24
C GLU A 136 -1.65 -12.53 -16.38
N LEU A 137 -1.92 -13.22 -15.26
CA LEU A 137 -2.45 -14.58 -15.28
C LEU A 137 -3.82 -14.67 -15.95
N SER A 138 -4.72 -13.71 -15.69
CA SER A 138 -6.03 -13.65 -16.34
C SER A 138 -5.92 -13.40 -17.85
N ASP A 139 -5.00 -12.54 -18.27
CA ASP A 139 -4.76 -12.22 -19.68
C ASP A 139 -4.13 -13.43 -20.39
N LEU A 140 -3.20 -14.15 -19.75
CA LEU A 140 -2.67 -15.43 -20.25
C LEU A 140 -3.78 -16.50 -20.39
N CYS A 141 -4.70 -16.58 -19.44
CA CYS A 141 -5.86 -17.47 -19.52
C CYS A 141 -6.87 -17.05 -20.60
N TYR A 142 -6.92 -15.77 -21.00
CA TYR A 142 -7.89 -15.25 -21.96
C TYR A 142 -7.37 -15.24 -23.40
N VAL A 143 -6.05 -15.13 -23.61
CA VAL A 143 -5.45 -14.92 -24.94
C VAL A 143 -5.22 -16.23 -25.74
N THR A 144 -5.47 -17.42 -25.18
CA THR A 144 -5.14 -18.70 -25.85
C THR A 144 -6.26 -19.74 -25.97
N LEU A 145 -7.55 -19.40 -25.85
CA LEU A 145 -8.58 -20.45 -25.90
C LEU A 145 -9.14 -20.69 -27.30
N ASP A 146 -8.45 -21.55 -28.05
CA ASP A 146 -9.20 -22.58 -28.75
C ASP A 146 -9.82 -23.49 -27.68
N SER A 147 -11.14 -23.66 -27.70
CA SER A 147 -11.85 -24.53 -26.74
C SER A 147 -11.28 -25.95 -26.77
N GLU A 148 -10.70 -26.38 -27.89
CA GLU A 148 -10.09 -27.70 -28.04
C GLU A 148 -8.74 -27.79 -27.33
N GLU A 149 -7.93 -26.72 -27.33
CA GLU A 149 -6.61 -26.69 -26.68
C GLU A 149 -6.73 -26.82 -25.16
N LEU A 150 -7.70 -26.14 -24.54
CA LEU A 150 -7.96 -26.32 -23.10
C LEU A 150 -8.41 -27.73 -22.74
N LEU A 151 -9.28 -28.32 -23.54
CA LEU A 151 -9.76 -29.68 -23.29
C LEU A 151 -8.62 -30.68 -23.45
N HIS A 152 -7.71 -30.45 -24.39
CA HIS A 152 -6.50 -31.25 -24.55
C HIS A 152 -5.57 -31.12 -23.34
N ILE A 153 -5.23 -29.91 -22.90
CA ILE A 153 -4.36 -29.69 -21.72
C ILE A 153 -4.98 -30.30 -20.47
N THR A 154 -6.29 -30.13 -20.28
CA THR A 154 -7.01 -30.70 -19.13
C THR A 154 -6.98 -32.23 -19.15
N LEU A 155 -7.24 -32.85 -20.31
CA LEU A 155 -7.18 -34.29 -20.48
C LEU A 155 -5.78 -34.86 -20.20
N GLU A 156 -4.73 -34.19 -20.68
CA GLU A 156 -3.34 -34.60 -20.44
C GLU A 156 -3.03 -34.65 -18.94
N ARG A 157 -3.46 -33.63 -18.17
CA ARG A 157 -3.25 -33.57 -16.72
C ARG A 157 -4.07 -34.63 -15.99
N ALA A 158 -5.31 -34.88 -16.42
CA ALA A 158 -6.18 -35.90 -15.83
C ALA A 158 -5.59 -37.32 -16.00
N LEU A 159 -5.07 -37.65 -17.19
CA LEU A 159 -4.42 -38.94 -17.44
C LEU A 159 -3.18 -39.16 -16.58
N LYS A 160 -2.34 -38.12 -16.41
CA LYS A 160 -1.18 -38.17 -15.51
C LYS A 160 -1.56 -38.41 -14.05
N LEU A 161 -2.68 -37.85 -13.59
CA LEU A 161 -3.17 -38.06 -12.22
C LEU A 161 -3.79 -39.45 -12.02
N ALA A 162 -4.44 -39.97 -13.07
CA ALA A 162 -5.10 -41.27 -13.05
C ALA A 162 -4.15 -42.45 -13.40
N ASP A 163 -2.89 -42.15 -13.75
CA ASP A 163 -1.92 -43.13 -14.27
C ASP A 163 -2.48 -43.98 -15.42
N ALA A 164 -3.06 -43.29 -16.41
CA ALA A 164 -3.78 -43.92 -17.52
C ALA A 164 -3.13 -43.64 -18.89
N ASP A 165 -3.10 -44.65 -19.76
CA ASP A 165 -2.45 -44.58 -21.07
C ASP A 165 -3.27 -43.84 -22.14
N ILE A 166 -4.60 -43.88 -22.04
CA ILE A 166 -5.52 -43.37 -23.05
C ILE A 166 -6.68 -42.60 -22.43
N GLY A 167 -7.20 -41.59 -23.14
CA GLY A 167 -8.39 -40.86 -22.72
C GLY A 167 -9.01 -40.00 -23.81
N SER A 168 -10.27 -39.62 -23.59
CA SER A 168 -11.00 -38.73 -24.49
C SER A 168 -11.99 -37.85 -23.72
N VAL A 169 -12.20 -36.61 -24.19
CA VAL A 169 -13.27 -35.73 -23.72
C VAL A 169 -14.37 -35.68 -24.77
N MET A 170 -15.61 -35.89 -24.31
CA MET A 170 -16.82 -36.00 -25.13
C MET A 170 -17.87 -35.01 -24.63
N ILE A 171 -18.50 -34.27 -25.54
CA ILE A 171 -19.52 -33.27 -25.23
C ILE A 171 -20.75 -33.51 -26.11
N PHE A 172 -21.95 -33.17 -25.63
CA PHE A 172 -23.14 -33.15 -26.49
C PHE A 172 -23.16 -31.90 -27.37
N GLU A 173 -23.49 -32.08 -28.65
CA GLU A 173 -23.80 -30.97 -29.56
C GLU A 173 -25.30 -30.88 -29.81
N GLY A 174 -25.85 -29.67 -29.77
CA GLY A 174 -27.25 -29.42 -30.10
C GLY A 174 -28.23 -29.84 -28.99
N ARG A 175 -29.50 -29.95 -29.36
CA ARG A 175 -30.60 -30.23 -28.43
C ARG A 175 -30.82 -31.72 -28.19
N ASP A 176 -30.47 -32.53 -29.17
CA ASP A 176 -30.65 -33.98 -29.15
C ASP A 176 -29.40 -34.64 -28.54
N ARG A 177 -29.59 -35.45 -27.50
CA ARG A 177 -28.50 -36.06 -26.70
C ARG A 177 -28.20 -37.48 -27.12
N ASP A 178 -28.35 -37.75 -28.41
CA ASP A 178 -28.23 -39.10 -28.93
C ASP A 178 -26.77 -39.50 -29.13
N HIS A 179 -25.89 -38.52 -29.35
CA HIS A 179 -24.49 -38.74 -29.69
C HIS A 179 -23.58 -37.80 -28.90
N PHE A 180 -22.46 -38.32 -28.44
CA PHE A 180 -21.33 -37.52 -28.00
C PHE A 180 -20.48 -37.11 -29.19
N VAL A 181 -19.89 -35.92 -29.15
CA VAL A 181 -18.85 -35.48 -30.07
C VAL A 181 -17.53 -35.38 -29.32
N VAL A 182 -16.50 -36.00 -29.89
CA VAL A 182 -15.16 -36.00 -29.32
C VAL A 182 -14.51 -34.64 -29.53
N ARG A 183 -13.97 -34.07 -28.45
CA ARG A 183 -13.33 -32.74 -28.44
C ARG A 183 -11.87 -32.74 -28.01
N ALA A 184 -11.42 -33.81 -27.38
CA ALA A 184 -10.02 -34.07 -27.10
C ALA A 184 -9.80 -35.57 -27.00
N THR A 185 -8.63 -36.04 -27.41
CA THR A 185 -8.25 -37.47 -27.39
C THR A 185 -6.73 -37.57 -27.21
N ILE A 186 -6.27 -38.51 -26.38
CA ILE A 186 -4.85 -38.81 -26.16
C ILE A 186 -4.69 -40.32 -26.11
N GLY A 187 -3.75 -40.87 -26.89
CA GLY A 187 -3.38 -42.29 -26.86
C GLY A 187 -4.28 -43.24 -27.67
N LEU A 188 -5.37 -42.76 -28.29
CA LEU A 188 -6.28 -43.60 -29.09
C LEU A 188 -5.86 -43.80 -30.57
N GLY A 189 -4.80 -43.12 -31.03
CA GLY A 189 -4.31 -43.19 -32.42
C GLY A 189 -5.39 -42.82 -33.45
N ASP A 190 -5.37 -43.45 -34.63
CA ASP A 190 -6.34 -43.20 -35.72
C ASP A 190 -7.74 -43.80 -35.46
N ARG A 191 -7.99 -44.39 -34.28
CA ARG A 191 -9.24 -45.10 -34.00
C ARG A 191 -10.38 -44.17 -33.60
N ILE A 192 -10.05 -43.04 -32.96
CA ILE A 192 -10.99 -41.99 -32.58
C ILE A 192 -10.30 -40.64 -32.77
N SER A 193 -10.89 -39.79 -33.62
CA SER A 193 -10.41 -38.44 -33.94
C SER A 193 -11.31 -37.36 -33.32
N ILE A 194 -10.76 -36.14 -33.21
CA ILE A 194 -11.54 -34.96 -32.82
C ILE A 194 -12.65 -34.75 -33.87
N GLY A 195 -13.88 -34.52 -33.40
CA GLY A 195 -15.07 -34.39 -34.24
C GLY A 195 -15.86 -35.69 -34.46
N ASP A 196 -15.30 -36.86 -34.10
CA ASP A 196 -16.01 -38.13 -34.22
C ASP A 196 -17.25 -38.19 -33.33
N ARG A 197 -18.28 -38.89 -33.82
CA ARG A 197 -19.55 -39.07 -33.13
C ARG A 197 -19.65 -40.46 -32.50
N VAL A 198 -19.85 -40.49 -31.18
CA VAL A 198 -20.03 -41.73 -30.41
C VAL A 198 -21.47 -41.81 -29.93
N ASP A 199 -22.17 -42.88 -30.33
CA ASP A 199 -23.54 -43.14 -29.89
C ASP A 199 -23.63 -43.21 -28.35
N PHE A 200 -24.51 -42.38 -27.77
CA PHE A 200 -24.76 -42.32 -26.33
C PHE A 200 -25.31 -43.66 -25.80
N ALA A 201 -26.22 -44.30 -26.52
CA ALA A 201 -26.83 -45.57 -26.14
C ALA A 201 -25.85 -46.75 -26.22
N ALA A 202 -24.74 -46.62 -26.95
CA ALA A 202 -23.69 -47.62 -27.01
C ALA A 202 -22.44 -47.30 -26.14
N SER A 203 -22.36 -46.12 -25.52
CA SER A 203 -21.16 -45.68 -24.78
C SER A 203 -21.17 -46.10 -23.30
N LEU A 204 -20.00 -46.51 -22.76
CA LEU A 204 -19.84 -46.76 -21.31
C LEU A 204 -19.99 -45.46 -20.51
N ALA A 205 -19.57 -44.33 -21.10
CA ALA A 205 -19.65 -43.01 -20.48
C ALA A 205 -21.11 -42.59 -20.18
N ARG A 206 -22.09 -43.21 -20.84
CA ARG A 206 -23.52 -43.01 -20.54
C ARG A 206 -23.82 -43.19 -19.06
N TYR A 207 -23.27 -44.22 -18.44
CA TYR A 207 -23.57 -44.52 -17.04
C TYR A 207 -23.09 -43.40 -16.12
N ALA A 208 -21.89 -42.87 -16.36
CA ALA A 208 -21.36 -41.75 -15.59
C ALA A 208 -22.19 -40.46 -15.80
N VAL A 209 -22.65 -40.21 -17.03
CA VAL A 209 -23.46 -39.03 -17.36
C VAL A 209 -24.87 -39.11 -16.75
N ILE A 210 -25.55 -40.26 -16.85
CA ILE A 210 -26.90 -40.45 -16.29
C ILE A 210 -26.88 -40.37 -14.77
N ASN A 211 -25.94 -41.07 -14.13
CA ASN A 211 -25.87 -41.15 -12.67
C ASN A 211 -25.12 -39.97 -12.03
N LYS A 212 -24.59 -39.03 -12.84
CA LYS A 212 -23.80 -37.87 -12.40
C LYS A 212 -22.72 -38.22 -11.38
N SER A 213 -22.07 -39.37 -11.57
CA SER A 213 -21.07 -39.92 -10.66
C SER A 213 -19.97 -40.64 -11.44
N PRO A 214 -18.72 -40.64 -10.93
CA PRO A 214 -17.62 -41.34 -11.57
C PRO A 214 -17.90 -42.85 -11.59
N LEU A 215 -17.44 -43.49 -12.67
CA LEU A 215 -17.56 -44.94 -12.86
C LEU A 215 -16.16 -45.53 -13.06
N VAL A 216 -15.80 -46.47 -12.20
CA VAL A 216 -14.60 -47.31 -12.34
C VAL A 216 -15.05 -48.72 -12.70
N ILE A 217 -14.41 -49.30 -13.70
CA ILE A 217 -14.63 -50.66 -14.18
C ILE A 217 -13.26 -51.33 -14.15
N GLU A 218 -13.13 -52.42 -13.39
CA GLU A 218 -11.87 -53.19 -13.33
C GLU A 218 -11.64 -53.98 -14.62
N ASP A 219 -12.70 -54.62 -15.12
CA ASP A 219 -12.67 -55.36 -16.38
C ASP A 219 -14.01 -55.19 -17.12
N ILE A 220 -13.92 -54.67 -18.35
CA ILE A 220 -15.08 -54.36 -19.20
C ILE A 220 -15.82 -55.63 -19.63
N GLU A 221 -15.12 -56.75 -19.81
CA GLU A 221 -15.71 -57.99 -20.33
C GLU A 221 -16.51 -58.73 -19.26
N THR A 222 -16.10 -58.61 -18.00
CA THR A 222 -16.74 -59.28 -16.86
C THR A 222 -17.75 -58.39 -16.11
N ASP A 223 -17.81 -57.09 -16.42
CA ASP A 223 -18.77 -56.17 -15.80
C ASP A 223 -20.21 -56.42 -16.28
N THR A 224 -21.04 -56.91 -15.36
CA THR A 224 -22.46 -57.23 -15.58
C THR A 224 -23.32 -56.07 -16.08
N ARG A 225 -22.87 -54.81 -15.90
CA ARG A 225 -23.58 -53.61 -16.39
C ARG A 225 -23.42 -53.40 -17.88
N PHE A 226 -22.38 -53.99 -18.50
CA PHE A 226 -22.01 -53.71 -19.89
C PHE A 226 -21.91 -54.97 -20.75
N GLY A 227 -21.55 -56.12 -20.17
CA GLY A 227 -21.71 -57.47 -20.74
C GLY A 227 -21.28 -57.60 -22.20
N ARG A 228 -20.15 -56.98 -22.59
CA ARG A 228 -19.71 -56.86 -23.97
C ARG A 228 -18.22 -57.09 -24.11
N ILE A 229 -17.81 -57.64 -25.26
CA ILE A 229 -16.40 -57.83 -25.61
C ILE A 229 -15.71 -56.47 -25.64
N ASN A 230 -14.50 -56.40 -25.07
CA ASN A 230 -13.74 -55.17 -24.99
C ASN A 230 -13.43 -54.66 -26.40
N ARG A 231 -13.52 -53.33 -26.61
CA ARG A 231 -13.08 -52.76 -27.88
C ARG A 231 -11.56 -52.79 -27.90
N PRO A 232 -10.92 -53.12 -29.03
CA PRO A 232 -9.46 -53.31 -29.11
C PRO A 232 -8.66 -52.04 -28.78
N GLN A 233 -9.33 -50.88 -28.72
CA GLN A 233 -8.77 -49.57 -28.39
C GLN A 233 -8.60 -49.32 -26.89
N TYR A 234 -9.24 -50.13 -26.04
CA TYR A 234 -8.95 -50.16 -24.61
C TYR A 234 -7.85 -51.19 -24.37
N GLY A 235 -6.89 -50.85 -23.52
CA GLY A 235 -5.82 -51.79 -23.13
C GLY A 235 -6.41 -53.08 -22.57
N THR A 236 -5.67 -54.18 -22.77
CA THR A 236 -5.89 -55.48 -22.12
C THR A 236 -5.19 -55.51 -20.76
#